data_AF-A0A1B7MJM2-F1
#
_entry.id   AF-A0A1B7MJM2-F1
#
_cell.length_a   1.000
_cell.length_b   1.000
_cell.length_c   1.000
_cell.angle_alpha   90.00
_cell.angle_beta   90.00
_cell.angle_gamma   90.00
#
_symmetry.space_group_name_H-M   'P 1'
#
loop_
_entity.id
_entity.type
_entity.pdbx_description
1 polymer ?
#
loop_
_entity_poly.entity_id
_entity_poly.type
_entity_poly.pdbx_seq_one_letter_code
_entity_poly.pdbx_strand_id
1 'polypeptide(L)'
;LRDGNTPLRIGRFIDRKAVNALALATDNLTFKSKVVSRTHAKLWSDNGKIYIKDIKSSCGTFINHLLLSPADLESIPHQLEDGDIVQLGMDYQDDTGEVHKSVRSKWDVSRRLPQMLSSTHSFCHLCCAFLDN
;
A
#
# COMPACT_ATOMS: atom_id res chain seq x y z
N LEU A 1 -11.57 1.41 -3.13
CA LEU A 1 -11.51 0.56 -4.34
C LEU A 1 -12.92 0.04 -4.67
N ARG A 2 -13.30 -0.01 -5.96
CA ARG A 2 -14.53 -0.67 -6.41
C ARG A 2 -14.18 -2.02 -7.03
N ASP A 3 -15.06 -3.00 -6.90
CA ASP A 3 -14.87 -4.32 -7.51
C ASP A 3 -14.77 -4.20 -9.03
N GLY A 4 -13.75 -4.83 -9.61
CA GLY A 4 -13.45 -4.75 -11.05
C GLY A 4 -12.66 -3.51 -11.50
N ASN A 5 -12.23 -2.63 -10.57
CA ASN A 5 -11.32 -1.54 -10.92
C ASN A 5 -9.87 -2.04 -11.11
N THR A 6 -9.05 -1.25 -11.82
CA THR A 6 -7.62 -1.51 -12.00
C THR A 6 -6.94 -1.74 -10.64
N PRO A 7 -6.05 -2.74 -10.51
CA PRO A 7 -5.31 -2.96 -9.26
C PRO A 7 -4.45 -1.74 -8.92
N LEU A 8 -4.63 -1.23 -7.70
CA LEU A 8 -3.82 -0.19 -7.08
C LEU A 8 -2.37 -0.67 -6.96
N ARG A 9 -1.43 0.02 -7.61
CA ARG A 9 -0.01 -0.37 -7.54
C ARG A 9 0.68 0.33 -6.39
N ILE A 10 1.40 -0.44 -5.60
CA ILE A 10 2.21 0.04 -4.48
C ILE A 10 3.68 -0.01 -4.89
N GLY A 11 4.38 1.12 -4.77
CA GLY A 11 5.78 1.17 -5.13
C GLY A 11 6.48 2.46 -4.72
N ARG A 12 7.75 2.58 -5.07
CA ARG A 12 8.56 3.77 -4.80
C ARG A 12 8.54 4.73 -5.98
N PHE A 13 8.26 6.00 -5.69
CA PHE A 13 8.33 7.08 -6.67
C PHE A 13 9.77 7.27 -7.15
N ILE A 14 9.94 7.40 -8.46
CA ILE A 14 11.21 7.73 -9.11
C ILE A 14 10.94 8.91 -10.03
N ASP A 15 11.68 9.99 -9.82
CA ASP A 15 11.48 11.28 -10.48
C ASP A 15 11.92 11.31 -11.96
N ARG A 16 11.51 10.30 -12.75
CA ARG A 16 11.78 10.25 -14.19
C ARG A 16 10.46 10.24 -14.96
N LYS A 17 10.09 11.43 -15.43
CA LYS A 17 9.11 11.73 -16.49
C LYS A 17 7.66 11.38 -16.17
N ALA A 18 6.85 12.45 -16.13
CA ALA A 18 5.50 12.54 -16.64
C ALA A 18 4.75 11.20 -16.81
N VAL A 19 3.86 10.91 -15.87
CA VAL A 19 2.64 10.17 -16.20
C VAL A 19 1.48 11.01 -15.69
N ASN A 20 1.08 11.95 -16.55
CA ASN A 20 -0.17 12.70 -16.57
C ASN A 20 -0.71 13.14 -15.19
N ALA A 21 -0.75 14.45 -14.96
CA ALA A 21 -1.54 15.07 -13.90
C ALA A 21 -3.07 14.78 -13.99
N LEU A 22 -3.51 13.89 -14.89
CA LEU A 22 -4.86 13.31 -14.92
C LEU A 22 -4.91 11.86 -14.38
N ALA A 23 -3.77 11.22 -14.15
CA ALA A 23 -3.62 10.03 -13.30
C ALA A 23 -3.67 10.38 -11.80
N LEU A 24 -4.07 11.62 -11.48
CA LEU A 24 -4.56 12.07 -10.17
C LEU A 24 -5.85 11.36 -9.71
N ALA A 25 -6.41 10.48 -10.53
CA ALA A 25 -7.48 9.57 -10.12
C ALA A 25 -6.90 8.26 -9.56
N THR A 26 -6.58 8.29 -8.26
CA THR A 26 -6.85 7.22 -7.28
C THR A 26 -6.18 5.83 -7.35
N ASP A 27 -5.33 5.51 -8.34
CA ASP A 27 -4.95 4.11 -8.58
C ASP A 27 -3.46 3.75 -8.41
N ASN A 28 -2.60 4.62 -7.85
CA ASN A 28 -1.22 4.27 -7.46
C ASN A 28 -0.82 4.81 -6.07
N LEU A 29 -0.31 3.94 -5.19
CA LEU A 29 0.24 4.29 -3.88
C LEU A 29 1.78 4.35 -3.96
N THR A 30 2.32 5.55 -3.98
CA THR A 30 3.77 5.75 -4.17
C THR A 30 4.47 6.27 -2.92
N PHE A 31 5.56 5.62 -2.54
CA PHE A 31 6.40 5.97 -1.40
C PHE A 31 7.71 6.64 -1.82
N LYS A 32 8.25 7.52 -0.98
CA LYS A 32 9.60 8.09 -1.20
C LYS A 32 10.71 7.25 -0.55
N SER A 33 10.35 6.34 0.37
CA SER A 33 11.32 5.57 1.16
C SER A 33 12.13 4.59 0.33
N LYS A 34 13.46 4.55 0.53
CA LYS A 34 14.39 3.67 -0.22
C LYS A 34 14.12 2.17 0.02
N VAL A 35 13.59 1.80 1.19
CA VAL A 35 13.27 0.40 1.53
C VAL A 35 12.06 -0.16 0.77
N VAL A 36 11.30 0.71 0.09
CA VAL A 36 10.20 0.29 -0.78
C VAL A 36 10.71 0.11 -2.21
N SER A 37 10.33 -1.00 -2.83
CA SER A 37 10.68 -1.32 -4.21
C SER A 37 9.86 -0.45 -5.19
N ARG A 38 10.39 -0.17 -6.38
CA ARG A 38 9.68 0.60 -7.43
C ARG A 38 8.35 -0.06 -7.80
N THR A 39 8.34 -1.38 -7.84
CA THR A 39 7.18 -2.24 -7.93
C THR A 39 7.25 -3.16 -6.71
N HIS A 40 6.48 -2.85 -5.67
CA HIS A 40 6.58 -3.57 -4.39
C HIS A 40 5.40 -4.50 -4.22
N ALA A 41 4.18 -3.98 -4.29
CA ALA A 41 2.97 -4.78 -4.17
C ALA A 41 1.86 -4.24 -5.07
N LYS A 42 0.79 -5.00 -5.22
CA LYS A 42 -0.47 -4.53 -5.78
C LYS A 42 -1.61 -4.84 -4.84
N LEU A 43 -2.63 -4.01 -4.90
CA LEU A 43 -3.84 -4.13 -4.11
C LEU A 43 -5.06 -4.02 -5.02
N TRP A 44 -6.05 -4.87 -4.83
CA TRP A 44 -7.29 -4.81 -5.60
C TRP A 44 -8.47 -5.19 -4.74
N SER A 45 -9.66 -4.78 -5.17
CA SER A 45 -10.92 -5.24 -4.59
C SER A 45 -11.51 -6.30 -5.51
N ASP A 46 -11.85 -7.45 -4.94
CA ASP A 46 -12.58 -8.51 -5.61
C ASP A 46 -13.73 -8.98 -4.73
N ASN A 47 -14.95 -8.99 -5.27
CA ASN A 47 -16.17 -9.40 -4.56
C ASN A 47 -16.37 -8.73 -3.17
N GLY A 48 -16.05 -7.45 -3.06
CA GLY A 48 -16.16 -6.68 -1.82
C GLY A 48 -15.08 -6.97 -0.79
N LYS A 49 -14.07 -7.77 -1.14
CA LYS A 49 -12.91 -8.10 -0.32
C LYS A 49 -11.67 -7.43 -0.91
N ILE A 50 -10.80 -6.92 -0.06
CA ILE A 50 -9.54 -6.33 -0.48
C ILE A 50 -8.46 -7.40 -0.45
N TYR A 51 -7.63 -7.44 -1.49
CA TYR A 51 -6.51 -8.34 -1.62
C TYR A 51 -5.23 -7.58 -1.87
N ILE A 52 -4.13 -8.04 -1.28
CA ILE A 52 -2.77 -7.56 -1.51
C ILE A 52 -1.90 -8.70 -2.03
N LYS A 53 -1.00 -8.39 -2.96
CA LYS A 53 0.00 -9.32 -3.49
C LYS A 53 1.35 -8.63 -3.60
N ASP A 54 2.38 -9.25 -3.06
CA ASP A 54 3.77 -8.86 -3.26
C ASP A 54 4.20 -9.19 -4.71
N ILE A 55 4.87 -8.25 -5.36
CA ILE A 55 5.39 -8.39 -6.73
C ILE A 55 6.91 -8.34 -6.71
N LYS A 56 7.54 -9.39 -6.14
CA LYS A 56 9.00 -9.53 -6.07
C LYS A 56 9.66 -8.34 -5.37
N SER A 57 9.13 -7.96 -4.21
CA SER A 57 9.78 -6.95 -3.39
C SER A 57 11.12 -7.44 -2.86
N SER A 58 12.13 -6.57 -2.83
CA SER A 58 13.49 -6.93 -2.42
C SER A 58 13.63 -7.13 -0.90
N CYS A 59 12.77 -6.48 -0.11
CA CYS A 59 12.78 -6.56 1.35
C CYS A 59 11.61 -7.36 1.92
N GLY A 60 10.68 -7.82 1.09
CA GLY A 60 9.46 -8.52 1.51
C GLY A 60 8.33 -7.59 1.94
N THR A 61 7.10 -8.11 1.82
CA THR A 61 5.87 -7.53 2.39
C THR A 61 5.42 -8.35 3.59
N PHE A 62 5.05 -7.68 4.68
CA PHE A 62 4.58 -8.32 5.90
C PHE A 62 3.16 -7.87 6.23
N ILE A 63 2.32 -8.79 6.72
CA ILE A 63 0.98 -8.51 7.24
C ILE A 63 0.89 -9.07 8.65
N ASN A 64 0.52 -8.26 9.64
CA ASN A 64 0.44 -8.67 11.05
C ASN A 64 1.72 -9.38 11.52
N HIS A 65 2.88 -8.85 11.09
CA HIS A 65 4.22 -9.41 11.32
C HIS A 65 4.54 -10.73 10.60
N LEU A 66 3.62 -11.27 9.80
CA LEU A 66 3.84 -12.46 8.97
C LEU A 66 4.37 -12.07 7.59
N LEU A 67 5.45 -12.70 7.15
CA LEU A 67 6.01 -12.51 5.80
C LEU A 67 5.13 -13.20 4.75
N LEU A 68 4.72 -12.46 3.71
CA LEU A 68 3.86 -13.01 2.63
C LEU A 68 4.65 -13.81 1.59
N SER A 69 5.86 -13.38 1.29
CA SER A 69 6.77 -14.04 0.35
C SER A 69 8.21 -13.76 0.73
N PRO A 70 9.13 -14.68 0.42
CA PRO A 70 10.56 -14.39 0.49
C PRO A 70 10.91 -13.21 -0.43
N ALA A 71 12.05 -12.57 -0.15
CA ALA A 71 12.58 -11.51 -0.99
C ALA A 71 12.69 -11.96 -2.46
N ASP A 72 12.39 -11.02 -3.38
CA ASP A 72 12.43 -11.19 -4.83
C ASP A 72 11.49 -12.27 -5.41
N LEU A 73 10.55 -12.77 -4.60
CA LEU A 73 9.50 -13.70 -5.01
C LEU A 73 8.12 -13.04 -4.98
N GLU A 74 7.22 -13.50 -5.85
CA GLU A 74 5.83 -13.07 -5.82
C GLU A 74 5.06 -13.84 -4.76
N SER A 75 4.24 -13.16 -3.96
CA SER A 75 3.35 -13.82 -3.00
C SER A 75 2.10 -14.36 -3.66
N ILE A 76 1.37 -15.22 -2.96
CA ILE A 76 -0.05 -15.43 -3.29
C ILE A 76 -0.88 -14.19 -2.90
N PRO A 77 -2.02 -13.94 -3.55
CA PRO A 77 -3.00 -12.98 -3.09
C PRO A 77 -3.40 -13.23 -1.63
N HIS A 78 -3.21 -12.24 -0.77
CA HIS A 78 -3.62 -12.29 0.62
C HIS A 78 -4.83 -11.37 0.81
N GLN A 79 -5.88 -11.89 1.44
CA GLN A 79 -7.05 -11.08 1.78
C GLN A 79 -6.69 -10.18 2.96
N LEU A 80 -6.94 -8.88 2.84
CA LEU A 80 -6.80 -7.93 3.94
C LEU A 80 -8.12 -7.81 4.71
N GLU A 81 -8.01 -7.79 6.02
CA GLU A 81 -9.11 -7.59 6.94
C GLU A 81 -8.96 -6.27 7.71
N ASP A 82 -10.04 -5.89 8.38
CA ASP A 82 -10.10 -4.66 9.16
C ASP A 82 -9.18 -4.73 10.38
N GLY A 83 -8.26 -3.78 10.48
CA GLY A 83 -7.27 -3.74 11.55
C GLY A 83 -5.93 -4.38 11.21
N ASP A 84 -5.77 -4.94 10.00
CA ASP A 84 -4.50 -5.51 9.56
C ASP A 84 -3.40 -4.45 9.47
N ILE A 85 -2.20 -4.84 9.91
CA ILE A 85 -1.01 -4.01 9.80
C ILE A 85 -0.16 -4.51 8.64
N VAL A 86 -0.08 -3.71 7.59
CA VAL A 86 0.80 -3.99 6.44
C VAL A 86 2.11 -3.25 6.64
N GLN A 87 3.21 -3.98 6.62
CA GLN A 87 4.55 -3.43 6.63
C GLN A 87 5.24 -3.71 5.30
N LEU A 88 5.76 -2.65 4.68
CA LEU A 88 6.52 -2.70 3.43
C LEU A 88 8.00 -2.54 3.75
N GLY A 89 8.78 -3.56 3.39
CA GLY A 89 10.20 -3.63 3.64
C GLY A 89 10.58 -3.72 5.13
N MET A 90 11.89 -3.64 5.36
CA MET A 90 12.50 -3.73 6.68
C MET A 90 13.36 -2.49 6.93
N ASP A 91 13.64 -2.21 8.19
CA ASP A 91 14.55 -1.15 8.57
C ASP A 91 15.95 -1.47 8.00
N TYR A 92 16.53 -0.51 7.28
CA TYR A 92 17.83 -0.65 6.63
C TYR A 92 18.70 0.54 7.00
N GLN A 93 19.90 0.27 7.50
CA GLN A 93 20.92 1.28 7.73
C GLN A 93 21.89 1.24 6.56
N ASP A 94 22.08 2.38 5.90
CA ASP A 94 23.03 2.47 4.79
C ASP A 94 24.46 2.72 5.31
N ASP A 95 25.44 2.66 4.40
CA ASP A 95 26.86 2.83 4.72
C ASP A 95 27.19 4.23 5.24
N THR A 96 26.27 5.20 5.10
CA THR A 96 26.42 6.56 5.64
C THR A 96 25.93 6.68 7.08
N GLY A 97 25.34 5.62 7.62
CA GLY A 97 24.71 5.60 8.94
C GLY A 97 23.28 6.14 8.96
N GLU A 98 22.69 6.45 7.80
CA GLU A 98 21.31 6.87 7.71
C GLU A 98 20.39 5.65 7.86
N VAL A 99 19.44 5.72 8.80
CA VAL A 99 18.47 4.64 9.04
C VAL A 99 17.21 4.92 8.25
N HIS A 100 16.96 4.08 7.25
CA HIS A 100 15.72 4.04 6.50
C HIS A 100 14.74 3.07 7.18
N LYS A 101 13.72 3.62 7.85
CA LYS A 101 12.68 2.82 8.50
C LYS A 101 11.73 2.17 7.48
N SER A 102 11.23 0.99 7.83
CA SER A 102 10.12 0.29 7.18
C SER A 102 8.85 1.14 7.18
N VAL A 103 8.01 0.95 6.16
CA VAL A 103 6.73 1.66 6.07
C VAL A 103 5.65 0.78 6.65
N ARG A 104 5.02 1.21 7.74
CA ARG A 104 3.88 0.50 8.36
C ARG A 104 2.60 1.29 8.16
N SER A 105 1.56 0.62 7.70
CA SER A 105 0.25 1.20 7.52
C SER A 105 -0.80 0.28 8.11
N LYS A 106 -1.69 0.83 8.92
CA LYS A 106 -2.86 0.11 9.44
C LYS A 106 -4.00 0.26 8.43
N TRP A 107 -4.57 -0.85 8.03
CA TRP A 107 -5.66 -0.91 7.07
C TRP A 107 -6.98 -1.03 7.80
N ASP A 108 -7.84 -0.03 7.60
CA ASP A 108 -9.23 -0.06 8.02
C ASP A 108 -10.08 -0.33 6.78
N VAL A 109 -10.69 -1.51 6.74
CA VAL A 109 -11.51 -2.00 5.60
C VAL A 109 -12.98 -1.81 5.91
N SER A 110 -13.34 -1.57 7.18
CA SER A 110 -14.72 -1.41 7.62
C SER A 110 -15.41 -0.26 6.87
N ARG A 111 -16.46 -0.60 6.11
CA ARG A 111 -17.40 0.36 5.50
C ARG A 111 -18.28 1.06 6.55
N ARG A 112 -17.68 1.63 7.60
CA ARG A 112 -18.39 2.53 8.51
C ARG A 112 -17.99 3.95 8.22
N LEU A 113 -18.62 4.52 7.20
CA LEU A 113 -18.91 5.95 7.25
C LEU A 113 -19.78 6.16 8.49
N PRO A 114 -19.39 6.99 9.47
CA PRO A 114 -20.36 7.53 10.41
C PRO A 114 -21.37 8.29 9.55
N GLN A 115 -22.64 7.86 9.56
CA GLN A 115 -23.70 8.69 9.03
C GLN A 115 -23.76 9.96 9.88
N MET A 116 -23.25 11.09 9.40
CA MET A 116 -23.67 12.44 9.79
C MET A 116 -23.16 13.49 8.77
N LEU A 117 -24.06 13.86 7.85
CA LEU A 117 -24.37 15.20 7.31
C LEU A 117 -23.21 16.15 6.90
N SER A 118 -22.96 16.30 5.60
CA SER A 118 -23.58 17.33 4.72
C SER A 118 -22.69 17.63 3.50
N SER A 119 -23.34 17.72 2.34
CA SER A 119 -22.96 18.42 1.10
C SER A 119 -21.52 18.30 0.53
N THR A 120 -21.48 17.72 -0.67
CA THR A 120 -20.52 17.94 -1.76
C THR A 120 -19.07 17.48 -1.53
N HIS A 121 -18.81 16.20 -1.78
CA HIS A 121 -17.92 15.70 -2.86
C HIS A 121 -17.64 14.22 -2.59
N SER A 122 -17.98 13.37 -3.57
CA SER A 122 -17.76 11.93 -3.50
C SER A 122 -16.28 11.62 -3.69
N PHE A 123 -15.54 11.50 -2.59
CA PHE A 123 -14.22 10.88 -2.56
C PHE A 123 -14.25 9.71 -1.58
N CYS A 124 -14.02 8.52 -2.11
CA CYS A 124 -13.81 7.31 -1.32
C CYS A 124 -12.42 7.44 -0.67
N HIS A 125 -12.34 8.15 0.45
CA HIS A 125 -11.15 8.22 1.29
C HIS A 125 -10.98 6.87 1.98
N LEU A 126 -10.06 6.06 1.45
CA LEU A 126 -9.43 4.99 2.22
C LEU A 126 -8.59 5.68 3.31
N CYS A 127 -9.03 5.67 4.56
CA CYS A 127 -8.26 6.21 5.67
C CYS A 127 -7.11 5.25 5.99
N CYS A 128 -6.04 5.29 5.19
CA CYS A 128 -4.76 4.73 5.60
C CYS A 128 -4.17 5.65 6.68
N ALA A 129 -4.42 5.35 7.95
CA ALA A 129 -3.66 5.95 9.03
C ALA A 129 -2.23 5.41 8.93
N PHE A 130 -1.32 6.21 8.37
CA PHE A 130 0.11 5.96 8.50
C PHE A 130 0.45 6.10 9.97
N LEU A 131 0.95 5.01 10.56
CA LEU A 131 1.49 5.05 11.92
C LEU A 131 2.87 5.70 11.80
N ASP A 132 2.89 7.02 11.89
CA ASP A 132 4.13 7.78 12.02
C ASP A 132 4.82 7.36 13.33
N ASN A 133 6.11 7.03 13.24
CA ASN A 133 6.99 6.66 14.35
C ASN A 133 8.12 7.66 14.50
#